data_AF-V9KXT7-F1
#
_entry.id   AF-V9KXT7-F1
#
_cell.length_a   1.000
_cell.length_b   1.000
_cell.length_c   1.000
_cell.angle_alpha   90.00
_cell.angle_beta   90.00
_cell.angle_gamma   90.00
#
_symmetry.space_group_name_H-M   'P 1'
#
loop_
_entity.id
_entity.type
_entity.pdbx_description
1 polymer ?
#
loop_
_entity_poly.entity_id
_entity_poly.type
_entity_poly.pdbx_seq_one_letter_code
_entity_poly.pdbx_strand_id
1 'polypeptide(L)'
;MCDEPSPIPAPDPQPKKRQQSSPSYLNLGNPVFSYTSQLSTPSPTSYPFVNPQHPLFKTTSAEYGSNPPTCETAPTTHNPLTQAFSEPLRNAGMYRNSSMNTYLDKSKVLDCMSF
;
A
#
# COMPACT_ATOMS: atom_id res chain seq x y z
N MET A 1 33.21 -17.18 11.16
CA MET A 1 32.21 -16.81 12.17
C MET A 1 30.91 -16.56 11.44
N CYS A 2 29.86 -17.32 11.72
CA CYS A 2 28.52 -17.06 11.21
C CYS A 2 27.88 -16.04 12.17
N ASP A 3 27.52 -14.86 11.66
CA ASP A 3 26.73 -13.91 12.43
C ASP A 3 25.30 -14.46 12.56
N GLU A 4 24.93 -14.79 13.78
CA GLU A 4 23.61 -15.27 14.16
C GLU A 4 22.60 -14.12 13.99
N PRO A 5 21.54 -14.27 13.18
CA PRO A 5 20.58 -13.20 12.97
C PRO A 5 19.84 -12.93 14.29
N SER A 6 19.92 -11.69 14.77
CA SER A 6 19.27 -11.26 16.00
C SER A 6 17.76 -11.52 15.97
N PRO A 7 17.13 -11.90 17.10
CA PRO A 7 15.71 -12.20 17.14
C PRO A 7 14.88 -10.99 16.70
N ILE A 8 13.94 -11.23 15.77
CA ILE A 8 12.96 -10.24 15.36
C ILE A 8 12.10 -9.89 16.60
N PRO A 9 11.96 -8.61 16.99
CA PRO A 9 11.09 -8.24 18.09
C PRO A 9 9.67 -8.69 17.80
N ALA A 10 9.02 -9.30 18.81
CA ALA A 10 7.66 -9.80 18.69
C ALA A 10 6.72 -8.69 18.21
N PRO A 11 5.71 -9.00 17.38
CA PRO A 11 4.71 -8.03 16.98
C PRO A 11 4.04 -7.47 18.25
N ASP A 12 3.94 -6.14 18.31
CA ASP A 12 3.22 -5.45 19.38
C ASP A 12 1.86 -6.10 19.61
N PRO A 13 1.40 -6.26 20.87
CA PRO A 13 0.09 -6.80 21.16
C PRO A 13 -0.97 -6.01 20.36
N GLN A 14 -1.56 -6.68 19.37
CA GLN A 14 -2.71 -6.18 18.64
C GLN A 14 -3.72 -5.64 19.66
N PRO A 15 -4.25 -4.41 19.50
CA PRO A 15 -5.23 -3.88 20.43
C PRO A 15 -6.37 -4.89 20.50
N LYS A 16 -6.51 -5.54 21.67
CA LYS A 16 -7.60 -6.45 21.97
C LYS A 16 -8.88 -5.73 21.58
N LYS A 17 -9.59 -6.22 20.56
CA LYS A 17 -10.96 -5.78 20.28
C LYS A 17 -11.71 -5.97 21.59
N ARG A 18 -11.97 -4.87 22.30
CA ARG A 18 -12.79 -4.90 23.51
C ARG A 18 -14.12 -5.48 23.07
N GLN A 19 -14.40 -6.71 23.51
CA GLN A 19 -15.76 -7.21 23.52
C GLN A 19 -16.53 -6.28 24.45
N GLN A 20 -17.16 -5.25 23.89
CA GLN A 20 -18.14 -4.46 24.62
C GLN A 20 -19.34 -5.38 24.81
N SER A 21 -19.43 -6.01 25.98
CA SER A 21 -20.72 -6.50 26.47
C SER A 21 -21.64 -5.29 26.54
N SER A 22 -22.62 -5.22 25.65
CA SER A 22 -23.62 -4.16 25.67
C SER A 22 -24.41 -4.28 26.98
N PRO A 23 -24.43 -3.26 27.86
CA PRO A 23 -25.35 -3.29 28.98
C PRO A 23 -26.76 -3.18 28.40
N SER A 24 -27.54 -4.25 28.56
CA SER A 24 -28.98 -4.28 28.27
C SER A 24 -29.67 -3.33 29.24
N TYR A 25 -29.72 -2.04 28.90
CA TYR A 25 -30.45 -1.04 29.68
C TYR A 25 -31.62 -0.50 28.85
N LEU A 26 -32.67 -1.32 28.77
CA LEU A 26 -33.96 -0.92 28.23
C LEU A 26 -34.67 -0.05 29.28
N ASN A 27 -34.59 1.28 29.12
CA ASN A 27 -35.37 2.22 29.91
C ASN A 27 -36.85 2.18 29.49
N LEU A 28 -37.62 1.27 30.09
CA LEU A 28 -39.06 1.09 29.85
C LEU A 28 -39.94 2.19 30.48
N GLY A 29 -39.34 3.16 31.20
CA GLY A 29 -40.08 4.15 31.97
C GLY A 29 -40.32 5.51 31.29
N ASN A 30 -39.77 5.75 30.11
CA ASN A 30 -39.97 7.02 29.40
C ASN A 30 -39.95 6.80 27.86
N PRO A 31 -41.08 7.00 27.15
CA PRO A 31 -41.20 6.73 25.71
C PRO A 31 -40.27 7.61 24.85
N VAL A 32 -39.79 8.73 25.39
CA VAL A 32 -38.87 9.64 24.70
C VAL A 32 -37.46 9.03 24.56
N PHE A 33 -37.06 8.13 25.45
CA PHE A 33 -35.71 7.54 25.49
C PHE A 33 -35.67 6.05 25.12
N SER A 34 -36.82 5.43 24.85
CA SER A 34 -36.92 4.03 24.40
C SER A 34 -36.38 3.82 22.96
N TYR A 35 -36.27 4.90 22.16
CA TYR A 35 -35.77 4.86 20.79
C TYR A 35 -34.23 4.97 20.70
N THR A 36 -33.51 4.14 21.48
CA THR A 36 -32.04 4.06 21.35
C THR A 36 -31.58 2.74 20.72
N SER A 37 -32.40 1.69 20.80
CA SER A 37 -32.09 0.38 20.23
C SER A 37 -32.40 0.25 18.73
N GLN A 38 -32.93 1.30 18.10
CA GLN A 38 -33.26 1.35 16.67
C GLN A 38 -32.29 2.23 15.86
N LEU A 39 -31.15 2.65 16.43
CA LEU A 39 -30.01 2.97 15.58
C LEU A 39 -29.56 1.66 14.96
N SER A 40 -30.23 1.33 13.85
CA SER A 40 -29.97 0.19 13.00
C SER A 40 -28.48 -0.02 12.94
N THR A 41 -28.09 -1.26 13.27
CA THR A 41 -26.81 -1.83 12.87
C THR A 41 -26.46 -1.23 11.52
N PRO A 42 -25.30 -0.57 11.40
CA PRO A 42 -24.97 0.22 10.23
C PRO A 42 -25.39 -0.57 9.00
N SER A 43 -26.42 -0.06 8.32
CA SER A 43 -27.05 -0.75 7.19
C SER A 43 -25.93 -1.20 6.27
N PRO A 44 -25.98 -2.40 5.67
CA PRO A 44 -24.96 -2.81 4.71
C PRO A 44 -24.81 -1.65 3.74
N THR A 45 -23.69 -0.95 3.85
CA THR A 45 -23.38 0.19 2.99
C THR A 45 -23.52 -0.39 1.59
N SER A 46 -24.18 0.32 0.67
CA SER A 46 -24.39 -0.17 -0.71
C SER A 46 -23.07 -0.60 -1.39
N TYR A 47 -21.94 -0.23 -0.79
CA TYR A 47 -20.58 -0.56 -1.20
C TYR A 47 -19.99 -1.60 -0.24
N PRO A 48 -19.60 -2.79 -0.75
CA PRO A 48 -19.10 -3.90 0.06
C PRO A 48 -17.75 -3.64 0.73
N PHE A 49 -17.07 -2.54 0.40
CA PHE A 49 -15.73 -2.21 0.90
C PHE A 49 -15.72 -1.09 1.96
N VAL A 50 -16.87 -0.48 2.27
CA VAL A 50 -16.94 0.60 3.26
C VAL A 50 -17.21 0.02 4.64
N ASN A 51 -16.33 0.32 5.60
CA ASN A 51 -16.50 -0.10 6.97
C ASN A 51 -17.72 0.60 7.60
N PRO A 52 -18.69 -0.18 8.09
CA PRO A 52 -19.89 0.39 8.68
C PRO A 52 -19.60 1.05 10.04
N GLN A 53 -19.89 2.34 10.19
CA GLN A 53 -19.63 3.12 11.41
C GLN A 53 -20.92 3.45 12.16
N HIS A 54 -20.87 3.40 13.50
CA HIS A 54 -21.99 3.80 14.34
C HIS A 54 -22.27 5.32 14.22
N PRO A 55 -23.53 5.77 14.03
CA PRO A 55 -23.85 7.18 13.82
C PRO A 55 -23.39 8.13 14.94
N LEU A 56 -23.39 7.69 16.20
CA LEU A 56 -22.93 8.50 17.34
C LEU A 56 -21.39 8.55 17.49
N PHE A 57 -20.65 7.70 16.79
CA PHE A 57 -19.20 7.57 16.92
C PHE A 57 -18.48 7.83 15.58
N LYS A 58 -18.98 8.77 14.77
CA LYS A 58 -18.33 9.15 13.51
C LYS A 58 -17.13 10.06 13.79
N THR A 59 -15.97 9.68 13.26
CA THR A 59 -14.76 10.52 13.25
C THR A 59 -14.55 11.12 11.87
N THR A 60 -13.77 12.20 11.77
CA THR A 60 -13.38 12.78 10.48
C THR A 60 -12.53 11.82 9.65
N SER A 61 -11.71 10.97 10.30
CA SER A 61 -10.96 9.92 9.62
C SER A 61 -11.83 8.85 8.95
N ALA A 62 -13.02 8.58 9.51
CA ALA A 62 -13.97 7.62 8.95
C ALA A 62 -14.68 8.13 7.69
N GLU A 63 -14.55 9.42 7.37
CA GLU A 63 -15.08 10.02 6.14
C GLU A 63 -14.22 9.67 4.92
N TYR A 64 -12.91 9.51 5.12
CA TYR A 64 -12.00 9.12 4.05
C TYR A 64 -12.33 7.70 3.54
N GLY A 65 -12.54 7.57 2.23
CA GLY A 65 -12.93 6.30 1.60
C GLY A 65 -14.38 5.88 1.83
N SER A 66 -15.20 6.72 2.48
CA SER A 66 -16.65 6.44 2.66
C SER A 66 -17.47 6.70 1.39
N ASN A 67 -17.04 7.67 0.56
CA ASN A 67 -17.69 8.03 -0.69
C ASN A 67 -17.14 7.20 -1.85
N PRO A 68 -18.00 6.76 -2.79
CA PRO A 68 -17.55 6.04 -3.97
C PRO A 68 -16.79 6.96 -4.94
N PRO A 69 -15.81 6.42 -5.70
CA PRO A 69 -15.20 7.17 -6.79
C PRO A 69 -16.26 7.48 -7.85
N THR A 70 -16.24 8.71 -8.37
CA THR A 70 -17.14 9.18 -9.44
C THR A 70 -16.33 9.49 -10.70
N CYS A 71 -16.92 9.37 -11.89
CA CYS A 71 -16.23 9.69 -13.16
C CYS A 71 -15.62 11.10 -13.17
N GLU A 72 -16.29 12.07 -12.53
CA GLU A 72 -15.82 13.45 -12.42
C GLU A 72 -14.50 13.60 -11.64
N THR A 73 -14.17 12.62 -10.80
CA THR A 73 -12.91 12.60 -10.02
C THR A 73 -11.75 11.92 -10.74
N ALA A 74 -12.04 11.21 -11.84
CA ALA A 74 -11.03 10.50 -12.60
C ALA A 74 -10.26 11.48 -13.51
N PRO A 75 -8.93 11.29 -13.70
CA PRO A 75 -8.19 12.08 -14.66
C PRO A 75 -8.62 11.75 -16.10
N THR A 76 -8.69 12.75 -16.97
CA THR A 76 -9.02 12.56 -18.40
C THR A 76 -7.98 11.70 -19.12
N THR A 77 -6.71 11.80 -18.72
CA THR A 77 -5.60 11.03 -19.30
C THR A 77 -4.63 10.60 -18.20
N HIS A 78 -4.17 9.37 -18.25
CA HIS A 78 -3.17 8.82 -17.33
C HIS A 78 -1.97 8.28 -18.12
N ASN A 79 -0.79 8.85 -17.88
CA ASN A 79 0.46 8.50 -18.58
C ASN A 79 1.47 7.92 -17.58
N PRO A 80 1.35 6.63 -17.19
CA PRO A 80 2.26 6.03 -16.23
C PRO A 80 3.64 5.85 -16.83
N LEU A 81 4.68 6.03 -16.02
CA LEU A 81 6.03 5.68 -16.40
C LEU A 81 6.22 4.16 -16.27
N THR A 82 6.58 3.50 -17.37
CA THR A 82 6.86 2.07 -17.36
C THR A 82 8.32 1.81 -17.02
N GLN A 83 8.59 0.89 -16.08
CA GLN A 83 9.94 0.43 -15.77
C GLN A 83 10.37 -0.81 -16.57
N ALA A 84 9.56 -1.23 -17.56
CA ALA A 84 9.77 -2.48 -18.32
C ALA A 84 11.16 -2.61 -18.96
N PHE A 85 11.76 -1.50 -19.40
CA PHE A 85 13.13 -1.50 -19.92
C PHE A 85 14.19 -1.75 -18.83
N SER A 86 14.01 -1.16 -17.66
CA SER A 86 14.99 -1.19 -16.56
C SER A 86 14.80 -2.38 -15.61
N GLU A 87 13.65 -3.05 -15.64
CA GLU A 87 13.39 -4.24 -14.84
C GLU A 87 14.41 -5.37 -15.09
N PRO A 88 14.68 -5.79 -16.34
CA PRO A 88 15.71 -6.80 -16.60
C PRO A 88 17.10 -6.37 -16.13
N LEU A 89 17.43 -5.08 -16.27
CA LEU A 89 18.72 -4.52 -15.83
C LEU A 89 18.85 -4.51 -14.31
N ARG A 90 17.75 -4.24 -13.59
CA ARG A 90 17.72 -4.30 -12.11
C ARG A 90 18.02 -5.72 -11.62
N ASN A 91 17.47 -6.73 -12.29
CA ASN A 91 17.69 -8.14 -11.97
C ASN A 91 19.10 -8.62 -12.33
N ALA A 92 19.72 -8.07 -13.38
CA ALA A 92 21.07 -8.43 -13.82
C ALA A 92 22.18 -8.00 -12.83
N GLY A 93 21.88 -7.09 -11.90
CA GLY A 93 22.82 -6.62 -10.89
C GLY A 93 23.89 -5.68 -11.44
N MET A 94 24.96 -5.48 -10.66
CA MET A 94 26.03 -4.55 -11.00
C MET A 94 26.87 -5.07 -12.18
N TYR A 95 27.08 -4.22 -13.18
CA TYR A 95 27.96 -4.52 -14.31
C TYR A 95 29.36 -4.92 -13.83
N ARG A 96 29.94 -5.95 -14.46
CA ARG A 96 31.32 -6.40 -14.20
C ARG A 96 32.08 -6.41 -15.51
N ASN A 97 33.24 -5.75 -15.53
CA ASN A 97 34.16 -5.86 -16.64
C ASN A 97 35.11 -7.06 -16.40
N SER A 98 34.94 -8.11 -17.18
CA SER A 98 35.81 -9.30 -17.20
C SER A 98 36.40 -9.55 -18.59
N SER A 99 36.51 -8.50 -19.42
CA SER A 99 37.11 -8.58 -20.76
C SER A 99 38.63 -8.41 -20.72
N MET A 100 39.33 -8.98 -21.70
CA MET A 100 40.77 -8.73 -21.90
C MET A 100 40.98 -7.57 -22.86
N ASN A 101 42.07 -6.82 -22.67
CA ASN A 101 42.50 -5.81 -23.65
C ASN A 101 43.07 -6.51 -24.89
N THR A 102 42.31 -6.49 -25.98
CA THR A 102 42.71 -7.06 -27.28
C THR A 102 43.04 -5.99 -28.31
N TYR A 103 43.10 -4.73 -27.90
CA TYR A 103 43.45 -3.64 -28.78
C TYR A 103 44.91 -3.80 -29.27
N LEU A 104 45.09 -3.93 -30.58
CA LEU A 104 46.42 -3.87 -31.20
C LEU A 104 46.94 -2.43 -31.14
N ASP A 105 48.17 -2.27 -30.67
CA ASP A 105 48.80 -0.96 -30.69
C ASP A 105 48.92 -0.46 -32.13
N LYS A 106 48.48 0.80 -32.36
CA LYS A 106 48.52 1.42 -33.68
C LYS A 106 49.61 2.47 -33.67
N SER A 107 50.69 2.22 -34.40
CA SER A 107 51.68 3.26 -34.67
C SER A 107 51.01 4.39 -35.46
N LYS A 108 51.34 5.65 -35.12
CA LYS A 108 50.97 6.81 -35.96
C LYS A 108 51.80 6.88 -37.26
N VAL A 109 52.84 6.06 -37.32
CA VAL A 109 53.65 5.87 -38.53
C VAL A 109 52.79 5.06 -39.48
N LEU A 110 52.28 5.71 -40.52
CA LEU A 110 51.82 4.99 -41.69
C LEU A 110 53.01 4.15 -42.16
N ASP A 111 52.87 2.82 -42.17
CA ASP A 111 53.81 1.95 -42.85
C ASP A 111 53.70 2.27 -44.35
N CYS A 112 54.36 3.35 -44.77
CA CYS A 112 54.61 3.62 -46.16
C CYS A 112 55.67 2.59 -46.57
N MET A 113 55.21 1.42 -46.98
CA MET A 113 55.79 0.59 -48.03
C MET A 113 55.09 -0.77 -47.95
N SER A 114 53.97 -0.90 -48.65
CA SER A 114 53.49 -2.20 -49.13
C SER A 114 53.11 -2.00 -50.60
N PHE A 115 54.03 -2.39 -51.49
CA PHE A 115 53.77 -2.69 -52.90
C PHE A 115 53.55 -4.19 -53.03
#